data_AF-A0A7I9VBT2-F1
#
_entry.id   AF-A0A7I9VBT2-F1
#
_cell.length_a   1.000
_cell.length_b   1.000
_cell.length_c   1.000
_cell.angle_alpha   90.00
_cell.angle_beta   90.00
_cell.angle_gamma   90.00
#
_symmetry.space_group_name_H-M   'P 1'
#
loop_
_entity.id
_entity.type
_entity.pdbx_description
1 polymer ?
#
loop_
_entity_poly.entity_id
_entity_poly.type
_entity_poly.pdbx_seq_one_letter_code
_entity_poly.pdbx_strand_id
1 'polypeptide(L)'
;MSRSIHEFRTPGRFVTGTVGVPGDRTFFLQVSQDQRLMTVELEKQQVLILADRLGYLLDEVARRFGTPVPPESDRVVDSDPLQTPIDAEFRVGSMGLGWDADASSVVVELLAITEQPLDESVILDDTEEGPDTIRVFLTPDAARQFSARSMRVVAAGRPSCPLCGMPLDASGHICARSNGYKRDVAFSTSTEFVDPDVLAALGRVSPAFDASFQVDDPDDEDDRDE
;
A
#
# COMPACT_ATOMS: atom_id res chain seq x y z
N MET A 1 8.80 -29.95 10.90
CA MET A 1 8.87 -30.31 9.47
C MET A 1 10.22 -29.81 8.97
N SER A 2 10.88 -30.55 8.07
CA SER A 2 12.13 -30.07 7.45
C SER A 2 11.84 -28.81 6.64
N ARG A 3 12.53 -27.70 6.95
CA ARG A 3 12.27 -26.41 6.30
C ARG A 3 12.90 -26.32 4.92
N SER A 4 12.26 -25.62 3.98
CA SER A 4 12.87 -25.27 2.68
C SER A 4 13.36 -23.82 2.71
N ILE A 5 14.66 -23.60 2.44
CA ILE A 5 15.25 -22.27 2.29
C ILE A 5 15.46 -21.98 0.81
N HIS A 6 14.75 -21.00 0.28
CA HIS A 6 14.88 -20.53 -1.09
C HIS A 6 15.77 -19.28 -1.14
N GLU A 7 17.01 -19.47 -1.55
CA GLU A 7 18.00 -18.38 -1.63
C GLU A 7 18.06 -17.75 -3.03
N PHE A 8 18.11 -16.42 -3.06
CA PHE A 8 18.24 -15.57 -4.23
C PHE A 8 19.37 -14.56 -4.03
N ARG A 9 20.57 -14.85 -4.54
CA ARG A 9 21.76 -14.01 -4.35
C ARG A 9 21.87 -12.87 -5.36
N THR A 10 21.35 -13.09 -6.56
CA THR A 10 21.41 -12.12 -7.66
C THR A 10 20.04 -12.02 -8.31
N PRO A 11 19.02 -11.54 -7.57
CA PRO A 11 17.68 -11.40 -8.12
C PRO A 11 17.68 -10.40 -9.29
N GLY A 12 17.11 -10.81 -10.42
CA GLY A 12 16.86 -9.92 -11.54
C GLY A 12 15.69 -8.96 -11.29
N ARG A 13 14.77 -9.35 -10.40
CA ARG A 13 13.62 -8.54 -10.00
C ARG A 13 13.19 -8.89 -8.59
N PHE A 14 12.89 -7.88 -7.78
CA PHE A 14 12.32 -8.02 -6.43
C PHE A 14 11.29 -6.91 -6.24
N VAL A 15 10.00 -7.25 -6.26
CA VAL A 15 8.92 -6.27 -6.34
C VAL A 15 7.71 -6.68 -5.51
N THR A 16 6.98 -5.69 -5.01
CA THR A 16 5.63 -5.88 -4.48
C THR A 16 4.58 -5.43 -5.49
N GLY A 17 3.43 -6.10 -5.46
CA GLY A 17 2.23 -5.74 -6.22
C GLY A 17 0.97 -6.19 -5.49
N THR A 18 -0.19 -5.85 -6.05
CA THR A 18 -1.49 -6.25 -5.50
C THR A 18 -2.40 -6.77 -6.59
N VAL A 19 -3.27 -7.71 -6.23
CA VAL A 19 -4.39 -8.17 -7.06
C VAL A 19 -5.69 -7.95 -6.29
N GLY A 20 -6.78 -7.65 -6.99
CA GLY A 20 -8.09 -7.38 -6.39
C GLY A 20 -8.56 -5.93 -6.51
N VAL A 21 -9.72 -5.64 -5.92
CA VAL A 21 -10.37 -4.32 -5.98
C VAL A 21 -9.96 -3.45 -4.79
N PRO A 22 -10.00 -2.11 -4.88
CA PRO A 22 -9.77 -1.24 -3.73
C PRO A 22 -10.67 -1.63 -2.55
N GLY A 23 -10.07 -1.89 -1.38
CA GLY A 23 -10.76 -2.39 -0.18
C GLY A 23 -10.60 -3.89 0.06
N ASP A 24 -10.40 -4.68 -1.00
CA ASP A 24 -10.20 -6.14 -0.94
C ASP A 24 -9.03 -6.54 -1.86
N ARG A 25 -7.84 -6.03 -1.50
CA ARG A 25 -6.59 -6.26 -2.24
C ARG A 25 -5.72 -7.25 -1.48
N THR A 26 -5.27 -8.27 -2.18
CA THR A 26 -4.21 -9.16 -1.70
C THR A 26 -2.87 -8.62 -2.15
N PHE A 27 -1.89 -8.56 -1.24
CA PHE A 27 -0.54 -8.11 -1.55
C PHE A 27 0.36 -9.32 -1.79
N PHE A 28 1.18 -9.22 -2.83
CA PHE A 28 2.15 -10.24 -3.18
C PHE A 28 3.53 -9.62 -3.33
N LEU A 29 4.55 -10.36 -2.91
CA LEU A 29 5.94 -10.07 -3.23
C LEU A 29 6.44 -11.13 -4.20
N GLN A 30 7.13 -10.67 -5.24
CA GLN A 30 7.76 -11.53 -6.23
C GLN A 30 9.26 -11.31 -6.25
N VAL A 31 9.98 -12.42 -6.30
CA VAL A 31 11.41 -12.47 -6.60
C VAL A 31 11.62 -13.33 -7.84
N SER A 32 12.38 -12.80 -8.81
CA SER A 32 12.79 -13.54 -9.99
C SER A 32 14.30 -13.58 -10.10
N GLN A 33 14.85 -14.75 -10.40
CA GLN A 33 16.25 -14.94 -10.74
C GLN A 33 16.35 -15.97 -11.86
N ASP A 34 16.94 -15.57 -12.98
CA ASP A 34 17.04 -16.39 -14.20
C ASP A 34 15.66 -16.91 -14.66
N GLN A 35 15.42 -18.22 -14.55
CA GLN A 35 14.14 -18.87 -14.88
C GLN A 35 13.28 -19.17 -13.65
N ARG A 36 13.74 -18.82 -12.44
CA ARG A 36 13.02 -19.04 -11.19
C ARG A 36 12.20 -17.80 -10.87
N LEU A 37 10.90 -17.97 -10.69
CA LEU A 37 9.99 -16.98 -10.14
C LEU A 37 9.38 -17.55 -8.86
N MET A 38 9.38 -16.77 -7.80
CA MET A 38 8.75 -17.15 -6.55
C MET A 38 7.88 -16.01 -6.06
N THR A 39 6.66 -16.35 -5.64
CA THR A 39 5.65 -15.40 -5.18
C THR A 39 5.23 -15.78 -3.77
N VAL A 40 5.12 -14.80 -2.89
CA VAL A 40 4.57 -14.99 -1.53
C VAL A 40 3.49 -13.95 -1.25
N GLU A 41 2.54 -14.33 -0.39
CA GLU A 41 1.47 -13.45 0.06
C GLU A 41 1.91 -12.69 1.32
N LEU A 42 1.61 -11.40 1.38
CA LEU A 42 1.87 -10.54 2.55
C LEU A 42 0.63 -9.76 2.93
N GLU A 43 0.59 -9.33 4.19
CA GLU A 43 -0.34 -8.31 4.62
C GLU A 43 0.13 -6.90 4.20
N LYS A 44 -0.84 -5.99 4.05
CA LYS A 44 -0.55 -4.58 3.74
C LYS A 44 0.43 -3.94 4.74
N GLN A 45 0.27 -4.25 6.04
CA GLN A 45 1.13 -3.71 7.09
C GLN A 45 2.56 -4.26 6.98
N GLN A 46 2.72 -5.54 6.65
CA GLN A 46 4.03 -6.15 6.44
C GLN A 46 4.77 -5.49 5.28
N VAL A 47 4.10 -5.25 4.14
CA VAL A 47 4.71 -4.52 3.01
C VAL A 47 5.18 -3.13 3.40
N LEU A 48 4.35 -2.40 4.16
CA LEU A 48 4.68 -1.06 4.64
C LEU A 48 5.90 -1.07 5.55
N ILE A 49 5.91 -1.96 6.55
CA ILE A 49 7.02 -2.10 7.51
C ILE A 49 8.29 -2.51 6.79
N LEU A 50 8.22 -3.45 5.85
CA LEU A 50 9.37 -3.91 5.10
C LEU A 50 9.99 -2.77 4.28
N ALA A 51 9.18 -2.02 3.53
CA ALA A 51 9.66 -0.91 2.72
C ALA A 51 10.33 0.20 3.56
N ASP A 52 9.70 0.55 4.67
CA ASP A 52 10.16 1.58 5.61
C ASP A 52 11.47 1.15 6.31
N ARG A 53 11.50 -0.06 6.89
CA ARG A 53 12.68 -0.59 7.58
C ARG A 53 13.88 -0.78 6.66
N LEU A 54 13.65 -1.13 5.40
CA LEU A 54 14.69 -1.23 4.39
C LEU A 54 15.37 0.12 4.14
N GLY A 55 14.58 1.20 4.04
CA GLY A 55 15.09 2.57 3.91
C GLY A 55 15.92 2.98 5.13
N TYR A 56 15.38 2.77 6.33
CA TYR A 56 16.10 3.06 7.58
C TYR A 56 17.42 2.30 7.72
N LEU A 57 17.44 1.01 7.37
CA LEU A 57 18.65 0.19 7.42
C LEU A 57 19.73 0.78 6.51
N LEU A 58 19.37 1.13 5.28
CA LEU A 58 20.27 1.73 4.30
C LEU A 58 20.85 3.07 4.76
N ASP A 59 20.02 3.93 5.34
CA ASP A 59 20.46 5.22 5.91
C ASP A 59 21.41 5.01 7.09
N GLU A 60 21.14 4.04 7.95
CA GLU A 60 22.01 3.72 9.08
C GLU A 60 23.36 3.17 8.63
N VAL A 61 23.35 2.30 7.63
CA VAL A 61 24.57 1.73 7.05
C VAL A 61 25.44 2.83 6.43
N ALA A 62 24.83 3.75 5.66
CA ALA A 62 25.54 4.89 5.09
C ALA A 62 26.16 5.78 6.17
N ARG A 63 25.40 6.06 7.25
CA ARG A 63 25.87 6.90 8.37
C ARG A 63 27.01 6.24 9.17
N ARG A 64 26.90 4.95 9.49
CA ARG A 64 27.86 4.26 10.38
C ARG A 64 29.12 3.80 9.67
N PHE A 65 28.98 3.28 8.44
CA PHE A 65 30.07 2.62 7.74
C PHE A 65 30.59 3.43 6.55
N GLY A 66 29.94 4.53 6.19
CA GLY A 66 30.31 5.33 5.01
C GLY A 66 30.05 4.60 3.69
N THR A 67 29.23 3.54 3.71
CA THR A 67 28.88 2.78 2.52
C THR A 67 28.18 3.69 1.52
N PRO A 68 28.57 3.66 0.23
CA PRO A 68 27.88 4.41 -0.81
C PRO A 68 26.49 3.81 -1.01
N VAL A 69 25.48 4.48 -0.46
CA VAL A 69 24.07 4.11 -0.59
C VAL A 69 23.36 5.21 -1.39
N PRO A 70 22.52 4.85 -2.38
CA PRO A 70 21.74 5.84 -3.12
C PRO A 70 20.81 6.62 -2.19
N PRO A 71 20.58 7.92 -2.45
CA PRO A 71 19.64 8.70 -1.68
C PRO A 71 18.22 8.13 -1.82
N GLU A 72 17.38 8.41 -0.83
CA GLU A 72 15.96 8.12 -0.94
C GLU A 72 15.34 8.84 -2.14
N SER A 73 14.43 8.16 -2.83
CA SER A 73 13.76 8.71 -4.00
C SER A 73 12.36 8.11 -4.15
N ASP A 74 11.37 8.96 -4.40
CA ASP A 74 10.02 8.53 -4.78
C ASP A 74 9.92 8.04 -6.23
N ARG A 75 11.02 8.14 -6.99
CA ARG A 75 11.05 7.72 -8.39
C ARG A 75 11.14 6.20 -8.48
N VAL A 76 10.03 5.61 -8.90
CA VAL A 76 9.92 4.19 -9.24
C VAL A 76 10.36 3.97 -10.69
N VAL A 77 11.41 3.18 -10.90
CA VAL A 77 11.93 2.84 -12.24
C VAL A 77 11.15 1.69 -12.87
N ASP A 78 10.91 0.61 -12.13
CA ASP A 78 10.07 -0.52 -12.56
C ASP A 78 8.63 -0.30 -12.11
N SER A 79 7.75 -0.02 -13.06
CA SER A 79 6.29 0.04 -12.87
C SER A 79 5.54 -1.11 -13.52
N ASP A 80 6.24 -2.13 -14.01
CA ASP A 80 5.63 -3.25 -14.71
C ASP A 80 4.79 -4.09 -13.74
N PRO A 81 3.72 -4.75 -14.21
CA PRO A 81 2.87 -5.59 -13.35
C PRO A 81 3.64 -6.78 -12.75
N LEU A 82 2.98 -7.50 -11.84
CA LEU A 82 3.45 -8.80 -11.38
C LEU A 82 3.54 -9.77 -12.57
N GLN A 83 4.55 -10.64 -12.56
CA GLN A 83 4.71 -11.68 -13.56
C GLN A 83 3.73 -12.82 -13.30
N THR A 84 3.14 -13.36 -14.35
CA THR A 84 2.29 -14.56 -14.26
C THR A 84 3.16 -15.82 -14.32
N PRO A 85 2.90 -16.84 -13.50
CA PRO A 85 1.76 -16.97 -12.58
C PRO A 85 1.93 -16.22 -11.25
N ILE A 86 0.82 -15.77 -10.67
CA ILE A 86 0.76 -15.09 -9.36
C ILE A 86 0.19 -16.09 -8.32
N ASP A 87 0.83 -17.24 -8.22
CA ASP A 87 0.47 -18.28 -7.26
C ASP A 87 1.41 -18.17 -6.06
N ALA A 88 0.87 -17.86 -4.89
CA ALA A 88 1.67 -17.73 -3.68
C ALA A 88 2.08 -19.10 -3.15
N GLU A 89 3.38 -19.29 -2.92
CA GLU A 89 3.93 -20.51 -2.31
C GLU A 89 3.49 -20.62 -0.85
N PHE A 90 3.53 -19.49 -0.13
CA PHE A 90 3.05 -19.39 1.25
C PHE A 90 2.69 -17.95 1.62
N ARG A 91 2.02 -17.79 2.77
CA ARG A 91 1.77 -16.50 3.42
C ARG A 91 2.89 -16.19 4.41
N VAL A 92 3.45 -15.00 4.32
CA VAL A 92 4.53 -14.53 5.21
C VAL A 92 3.98 -14.26 6.62
N GLY A 93 4.60 -14.84 7.63
CA GLY A 93 4.32 -14.57 9.04
C GLY A 93 5.33 -13.58 9.64
N SER A 94 6.62 -13.86 9.44
CA SER A 94 7.73 -13.09 10.01
C SER A 94 8.70 -12.62 8.93
N MET A 95 9.35 -11.48 9.17
CA MET A 95 10.32 -10.88 8.24
C MET A 95 11.60 -10.50 8.98
N GLY A 96 12.74 -10.85 8.40
CA GLY A 96 14.07 -10.46 8.85
C GLY A 96 14.72 -9.47 7.88
N LEU A 97 15.50 -8.55 8.41
CA LEU A 97 16.31 -7.60 7.64
C LEU A 97 17.72 -7.52 8.23
N GLY A 98 18.71 -7.62 7.36
CA GLY A 98 20.13 -7.56 7.74
C GLY A 98 20.97 -6.83 6.70
N TRP A 99 22.16 -6.41 7.10
CA TRP A 99 23.18 -5.89 6.20
C TRP A 99 24.38 -6.85 6.20
N ASP A 100 24.75 -7.33 5.02
CA ASP A 100 25.98 -8.08 4.80
C ASP A 100 27.08 -7.09 4.38
N ALA A 101 28.06 -6.88 5.25
CA ALA A 101 29.16 -5.96 5.02
C ALA A 101 30.16 -6.48 3.98
N ASP A 102 30.36 -7.80 3.91
CA ASP A 102 31.31 -8.41 3.00
C ASP A 102 30.79 -8.34 1.56
N ALA A 103 29.50 -8.64 1.37
CA ALA A 103 28.83 -8.56 0.08
C ALA A 103 28.31 -7.15 -0.27
N SER A 104 28.34 -6.21 0.69
CA SER A 104 27.74 -4.87 0.57
C SER A 104 26.28 -4.93 0.09
N SER A 105 25.50 -5.82 0.69
CA SER A 105 24.13 -6.11 0.27
C SER A 105 23.17 -6.18 1.45
N VAL A 106 21.91 -5.85 1.18
CA VAL A 106 20.83 -6.02 2.14
C VAL A 106 20.31 -7.45 2.04
N VAL A 107 20.18 -8.13 3.18
CA VAL A 107 19.57 -9.46 3.28
C VAL A 107 18.14 -9.29 3.76
N VAL A 108 17.19 -9.79 2.98
CA VAL A 108 15.77 -9.83 3.31
C VAL A 108 15.36 -11.28 3.50
N GLU A 109 14.77 -11.59 4.64
CA GLU A 109 14.24 -12.93 4.95
C GLU A 109 12.73 -12.85 5.15
N LEU A 110 12.00 -13.75 4.49
CA LEU A 110 10.54 -13.86 4.59
C LEU A 110 10.22 -15.29 5.00
N LEU A 111 9.67 -15.45 6.21
CA LEU A 111 9.36 -16.73 6.81
C LEU A 111 7.87 -16.99 6.71
N ALA A 112 7.49 -18.22 6.35
CA ALA A 112 6.10 -18.65 6.32
C ALA A 112 5.44 -18.52 7.69
N ILE A 113 4.15 -18.22 7.71
CA ILE A 113 3.35 -18.17 8.94
C ILE A 113 3.25 -19.56 9.58
N THR A 114 3.42 -19.60 10.89
CA THR A 114 3.30 -20.82 11.72
C THR A 114 2.21 -20.66 12.76
N GLU A 115 1.63 -21.77 13.22
CA GLU A 115 0.58 -21.77 14.26
C GLU A 115 1.14 -21.39 15.64
N GLN A 116 2.43 -21.64 15.87
CA GLN A 116 3.12 -21.28 17.09
C GLN A 116 3.97 -20.02 16.86
N PRO A 117 4.04 -19.10 17.84
CA PRO A 117 4.92 -17.94 17.74
C PRO A 117 6.37 -18.43 17.62
N LEU A 118 7.08 -17.90 16.63
CA LEU A 118 8.49 -18.18 16.40
C LEU A 118 9.33 -17.43 17.44
N ASP A 119 10.34 -18.10 17.99
CA ASP A 119 11.38 -17.43 18.77
C ASP A 119 12.28 -16.60 17.84
N GLU A 120 12.74 -15.45 18.30
CA GLU A 120 13.64 -14.57 17.54
C GLU A 120 14.94 -15.30 17.16
N SER A 121 15.36 -16.28 17.96
CA SER A 121 16.53 -17.13 17.69
C SER A 121 16.42 -17.98 16.41
N VAL A 122 15.20 -18.27 15.96
CA VAL A 122 14.96 -19.03 14.71
C VAL A 122 15.05 -18.11 13.49
N ILE A 123 14.86 -16.80 13.69
CA ILE A 123 14.99 -15.79 12.66
C ILE A 123 16.50 -15.52 12.50
N LEU A 124 17.04 -15.76 11.31
CA LEU A 124 18.48 -15.70 10.97
C LEU A 124 19.34 -16.91 11.36
N ASP A 125 18.79 -17.95 12.00
CA ASP A 125 19.53 -19.21 12.23
C ASP A 125 19.17 -20.26 11.18
N ASP A 126 20.18 -20.95 10.65
CA ASP A 126 20.05 -21.95 9.57
C ASP A 126 19.74 -23.37 10.08
N THR A 127 18.95 -23.45 11.15
CA THR A 127 18.50 -24.72 11.73
C THR A 127 17.64 -25.51 10.73
N GLU A 128 17.81 -26.84 10.68
CA GLU A 128 17.03 -27.72 9.79
C GLU A 128 15.52 -27.71 10.11
N GLU A 129 15.17 -27.33 11.33
CA GLU A 129 13.79 -27.16 11.80
C GLU A 129 13.39 -25.68 11.72
N GLY A 130 12.28 -25.39 11.04
CA GLY A 130 11.73 -24.04 10.90
C GLY A 130 10.63 -23.94 9.83
N PRO A 131 10.04 -22.75 9.64
CA PRO A 131 9.15 -22.49 8.52
C PRO A 131 9.91 -22.36 7.20
N ASP A 132 9.20 -22.54 6.09
CA ASP A 132 9.74 -22.26 4.77
C ASP A 132 10.14 -20.78 4.67
N THR A 133 11.29 -20.53 4.07
CA THR A 133 11.95 -19.23 4.12
C THR A 133 12.44 -18.82 2.74
N ILE A 134 12.23 -17.56 2.38
CA ILE A 134 12.87 -16.92 1.22
C ILE A 134 13.93 -15.97 1.74
N ARG A 135 15.16 -16.14 1.26
CA ARG A 135 16.29 -15.24 1.55
C ARG A 135 16.73 -14.55 0.26
N VAL A 136 16.65 -13.23 0.24
CA VAL A 136 16.99 -12.40 -0.93
C VAL A 136 18.10 -11.43 -0.58
N PHE A 137 19.14 -11.40 -1.41
CA PHE A 137 20.23 -10.43 -1.31
C PHE A 137 19.97 -9.31 -2.32
N LEU A 138 19.91 -8.07 -1.85
CA LEU A 138 19.60 -6.90 -2.66
C LEU A 138 20.78 -5.93 -2.64
N THR A 139 21.10 -5.36 -3.80
CA THR A 139 21.96 -4.19 -3.85
C THR A 139 21.26 -2.99 -3.18
N PRO A 140 22.01 -1.98 -2.68
CA PRO A 140 21.41 -0.77 -2.14
C PRO A 140 20.43 -0.08 -3.10
N ASP A 141 20.75 -0.04 -4.40
CA ASP A 141 19.85 0.46 -5.45
C ASP A 141 18.56 -0.34 -5.56
N ALA A 142 18.65 -1.67 -5.65
CA ALA A 142 17.48 -2.53 -5.75
C ALA A 142 16.58 -2.39 -4.51
N ALA A 143 17.18 -2.29 -3.33
CA ALA A 143 16.48 -2.07 -2.08
C ALA A 143 15.76 -0.70 -2.06
N ARG A 144 16.39 0.40 -2.50
CA ARG A 144 15.72 1.71 -2.63
C ARG A 144 14.54 1.65 -3.61
N GLN A 145 14.74 1.02 -4.76
CA GLN A 145 13.68 0.87 -5.77
C GLN A 145 12.51 0.04 -5.25
N PHE A 146 12.79 -1.04 -4.53
CA PHE A 146 11.76 -1.84 -3.87
C PHE A 146 10.98 -1.01 -2.85
N SER A 147 11.67 -0.28 -1.96
CA SER A 147 11.01 0.56 -0.94
C SER A 147 10.08 1.60 -1.59
N ALA A 148 10.58 2.36 -2.56
CA ALA A 148 9.79 3.38 -3.27
C ALA A 148 8.57 2.78 -3.98
N ARG A 149 8.75 1.64 -4.67
CA ARG A 149 7.66 0.93 -5.34
C ARG A 149 6.61 0.44 -4.35
N SER A 150 7.04 -0.19 -3.26
CA SER A 150 6.15 -0.76 -2.24
C SER A 150 5.29 0.32 -1.59
N MET A 151 5.89 1.48 -1.26
CA MET A 151 5.16 2.63 -0.74
C MET A 151 4.08 3.11 -1.72
N ARG A 152 4.41 3.18 -3.02
CA ARG A 152 3.46 3.54 -4.08
C ARG A 152 2.32 2.54 -4.21
N VAL A 153 2.61 1.24 -4.18
CA VAL A 153 1.60 0.16 -4.29
C VAL A 153 0.63 0.17 -3.10
N VAL A 154 1.15 0.38 -1.89
CA VAL A 154 0.34 0.52 -0.68
C VAL A 154 -0.60 1.73 -0.79
N ALA A 155 -0.08 2.88 -1.25
CA ALA A 155 -0.83 4.12 -1.44
C ALA A 155 -1.89 4.03 -2.56
N ALA A 156 -1.65 3.26 -3.62
CA ALA A 156 -2.50 3.20 -4.82
C ALA A 156 -3.92 2.63 -4.61
N GLY A 157 -4.22 2.02 -3.46
CA GLY A 157 -5.59 1.56 -3.17
C GLY A 157 -6.51 2.61 -2.59
N ARG A 158 -6.02 3.84 -2.42
CA ARG A 158 -6.87 4.96 -2.05
C ARG A 158 -7.62 5.43 -3.29
N PRO A 159 -8.88 5.88 -3.17
CA PRO A 159 -9.57 6.49 -4.29
C PRO A 159 -8.70 7.63 -4.85
N SER A 160 -8.49 7.64 -6.17
CA SER A 160 -7.76 8.71 -6.83
C SER A 160 -8.56 10.01 -6.74
N CYS A 161 -7.90 11.12 -6.45
CA CYS A 161 -8.51 12.44 -6.49
C CYS A 161 -9.07 12.69 -7.89
N PRO A 162 -10.36 13.04 -8.06
CA PRO A 162 -10.95 13.27 -9.37
C PRO A 162 -10.38 14.49 -10.10
N LEU A 163 -9.65 15.36 -9.38
CA LEU A 163 -9.04 16.57 -9.95
C LEU A 163 -7.61 16.33 -10.44
N CYS A 164 -6.73 15.78 -9.59
CA CYS A 164 -5.29 15.63 -9.92
C CYS A 164 -4.84 14.20 -10.20
N GLY A 165 -5.66 13.18 -9.95
CA GLY A 165 -5.29 11.77 -10.12
C GLY A 165 -4.39 11.19 -9.03
N MET A 166 -4.00 11.99 -8.03
CA MET A 166 -3.19 11.52 -6.89
C MET A 166 -4.06 10.76 -5.87
N PRO A 167 -3.52 9.77 -5.13
CA PRO A 167 -4.25 9.02 -4.11
C PRO A 167 -4.77 9.93 -2.97
N LEU A 168 -6.05 9.82 -2.59
CA LEU A 168 -6.65 10.58 -1.49
C LEU A 168 -6.20 10.03 -0.12
N ASP A 169 -5.69 10.87 0.79
CA ASP A 169 -5.41 10.47 2.18
C ASP A 169 -6.67 10.51 3.06
N ALA A 170 -6.68 9.71 4.14
CA ALA A 170 -7.78 9.69 5.12
C ALA A 170 -7.93 11.02 5.86
N SER A 171 -6.85 11.78 6.04
CA SER A 171 -6.87 13.13 6.62
C SER A 171 -7.33 14.23 5.63
N GLY A 172 -7.52 13.85 4.36
CA GLY A 172 -7.73 14.76 3.23
C GLY A 172 -6.45 14.93 2.39
N HIS A 173 -6.60 15.04 1.07
CA HIS A 173 -5.48 15.32 0.17
C HIS A 173 -5.45 16.81 -0.21
N ILE A 174 -4.27 17.42 -0.11
CA ILE A 174 -4.03 18.78 -0.60
C ILE A 174 -3.84 18.70 -2.12
N CYS A 175 -4.90 18.99 -2.88
CA CYS A 175 -4.87 18.94 -4.33
C CYS A 175 -4.18 20.20 -4.90
N ALA A 176 -3.04 20.02 -5.58
CA ALA A 176 -2.34 21.10 -6.26
C ALA A 176 -3.22 21.79 -7.33
N ARG A 177 -4.15 21.08 -7.98
CA ARG A 177 -5.10 21.68 -8.94
C ARG A 177 -6.18 22.54 -8.29
N SER A 178 -6.46 22.36 -6.99
CA SER A 178 -7.37 23.23 -6.24
C SER A 178 -6.63 24.23 -5.34
N ASN A 179 -5.32 24.44 -5.54
CA ASN A 179 -4.48 25.25 -4.65
C ASN A 179 -4.62 24.88 -3.15
N GLY A 180 -4.85 23.60 -2.86
CA GLY A 180 -5.01 23.13 -1.47
C GLY A 180 -6.31 23.53 -0.78
N TYR A 181 -7.29 24.12 -1.50
CA TYR A 181 -8.58 24.45 -0.93
C TYR A 181 -9.35 23.16 -0.58
N LYS A 182 -9.60 22.97 0.72
CA LYS A 182 -10.45 21.91 1.26
C LYS A 182 -11.88 22.43 1.30
N ARG A 183 -12.73 21.99 0.36
CA ARG A 183 -14.18 22.08 0.57
C ARG A 183 -14.51 21.03 1.63
N ASP A 184 -14.92 21.45 2.81
CA ASP A 184 -15.55 20.51 3.73
C ASP A 184 -16.77 19.94 3.01
N VAL A 185 -16.78 18.62 2.82
CA VAL A 185 -17.90 17.91 2.21
C VAL A 185 -18.94 17.66 3.30
N ALA A 186 -19.39 18.73 3.95
CA ALA A 186 -20.79 18.81 4.31
C ALA A 186 -21.44 19.38 3.06
N PHE A 187 -22.01 18.53 2.21
CA PHE A 187 -23.06 19.02 1.35
C PHE A 187 -24.11 19.56 2.30
N SER A 188 -24.15 20.88 2.45
CA SER A 188 -25.25 21.50 3.14
C SER A 188 -26.48 21.13 2.32
N THR A 189 -27.35 20.29 2.88
CA THR A 189 -28.74 20.17 2.43
C THR A 189 -29.50 21.48 2.72
N SER A 190 -28.79 22.59 2.97
CA SER A 190 -29.34 23.93 3.03
C SER A 190 -29.95 24.28 1.66
N THR A 191 -31.26 24.17 1.61
CA THR A 191 -32.14 24.78 0.61
C THR A 191 -32.07 26.31 0.64
N GLU A 192 -31.35 26.91 1.59
CA GLU A 192 -31.12 28.36 1.70
C GLU A 192 -30.54 29.01 0.42
N PHE A 193 -29.86 28.21 -0.43
CA PHE A 193 -29.32 28.67 -1.71
C PHE A 193 -30.07 28.13 -2.93
N VAL A 194 -31.16 27.38 -2.73
CA VAL A 194 -32.01 26.85 -3.79
C VAL A 194 -33.18 27.82 -3.98
N ASP A 195 -33.10 28.62 -5.04
CA ASP A 195 -34.19 29.50 -5.44
C ASP A 195 -35.44 28.66 -5.81
N PRO A 196 -36.56 28.79 -5.08
CA PRO A 196 -37.76 27.97 -5.30
C PRO A 196 -38.33 28.12 -6.72
N ASP A 197 -38.20 29.30 -7.32
CA ASP A 197 -38.73 29.58 -8.66
C ASP A 197 -37.88 28.90 -9.73
N VAL A 198 -36.56 28.83 -9.51
CA VAL A 198 -35.64 28.10 -10.40
C VAL A 198 -35.88 26.60 -10.31
N LEU A 199 -36.07 26.07 -9.09
CA LEU A 199 -36.36 24.65 -8.87
C LEU A 199 -37.69 24.24 -9.53
N ALA A 200 -38.73 25.06 -9.39
CA ALA A 200 -40.03 24.85 -10.03
C ALA A 200 -39.98 24.94 -11.56
N ALA A 201 -39.07 25.76 -12.11
CA ALA A 201 -38.88 25.87 -13.56
C ALA A 201 -38.22 24.61 -14.16
N LEU A 202 -37.36 23.91 -13.42
CA LEU A 202 -36.66 22.71 -13.90
C LEU A 202 -37.60 21.52 -14.15
N GLY A 203 -38.68 21.40 -13.39
CA GLY A 203 -39.75 20.41 -13.65
C GLY A 203 -40.45 20.60 -15.00
N ARG A 204 -40.35 21.80 -15.61
CA ARG A 204 -40.89 22.06 -16.96
C ARG A 204 -39.94 21.63 -18.09
N VAL A 205 -38.65 21.46 -17.79
CA VAL A 205 -37.60 21.16 -18.79
C VAL A 205 -37.25 19.66 -18.80
N SER A 206 -37.37 18.98 -17.65
CA SER A 206 -37.11 17.54 -17.54
C SER A 206 -38.33 16.80 -16.98
N PRO A 207 -39.15 16.14 -17.82
CA PRO A 207 -40.37 15.47 -17.38
C PRO A 207 -40.14 14.23 -16.49
N ALA A 208 -38.88 13.85 -16.23
CA ALA A 208 -38.50 12.78 -15.30
C ALA A 208 -38.10 13.29 -13.91
N PHE A 209 -38.14 14.61 -13.68
CA PHE A 209 -37.77 15.21 -12.40
C PHE A 209 -38.99 15.37 -11.51
N ASP A 210 -39.02 14.64 -10.40
CA ASP A 210 -40.09 14.74 -9.41
C ASP A 210 -39.89 15.97 -8.51
N ALA A 211 -40.64 17.03 -8.79
CA ALA A 211 -40.59 18.28 -8.04
C ALA A 211 -41.40 18.24 -6.73
N SER A 212 -41.98 17.09 -6.36
CA SER A 212 -42.80 16.93 -5.15
C SER A 212 -42.01 16.60 -3.88
N PHE A 213 -40.67 16.63 -3.94
CA PHE A 213 -39.82 16.33 -2.79
C PHE A 213 -40.01 17.37 -1.67
N GLN A 214 -40.75 16.99 -0.63
CA GLN A 214 -40.84 17.71 0.65
C GLN A 214 -39.85 17.07 1.63
N VAL A 215 -39.00 17.90 2.24
CA VAL A 215 -38.18 17.54 3.39
C VAL A 215 -38.98 17.90 4.62
N ASP A 216 -39.26 16.93 5.50
CA ASP A 216 -39.85 17.21 6.81
C ASP A 216 -38.89 18.11 7.60
N ASP A 217 -39.39 19.28 8.01
CA ASP A 217 -38.68 20.20 8.89
C ASP A 217 -38.80 19.69 10.33
N PRO A 218 -37.70 19.26 10.96
CA PRO A 218 -37.75 18.67 12.30
C PRO A 218 -38.07 19.70 13.41
N ASP A 219 -38.18 21.00 13.09
CA ASP A 219 -38.48 22.07 14.05
C ASP A 219 -39.99 22.45 14.09
N ASP A 220 -40.88 21.75 13.38
CA ASP A 220 -42.32 22.05 13.28
C ASP A 220 -43.19 21.28 14.32
N GLU A 221 -42.63 20.95 15.50
CA GLU A 221 -43.36 20.38 16.66
C GLU A 221 -43.39 21.37 17.84
N ASP A 222 -44.04 22.53 17.69
CA ASP A 222 -44.47 23.35 18.83
C ASP A 222 -45.61 24.28 18.38
N ASP A 223 -46.87 23.80 18.47
CA ASP A 223 -48.08 24.63 18.66
C ASP A 223 -49.37 23.80 18.51
N ARG A 224 -49.63 22.87 19.44
CA ARG A 224 -50.99 22.34 19.67
C ARG A 224 -51.27 22.12 21.16
N ASP A 225 -51.37 23.22 21.89
CA ASP A 225 -52.17 23.31 23.11
C ASP A 225 -53.41 24.18 22.82
N GLU A 226 -54.58 23.55 22.66
CA GLU A 226 -55.92 23.96 23.17
C GLU A 226 -57.03 22.98 22.73
#